data_AF-A0A061AC57-F1
#
_entry.id   AF-A0A061AC57-F1
#
_cell.length_a   1.000
_cell.length_b   1.000
_cell.length_c   1.000
_cell.angle_alpha   90.00
_cell.angle_beta   90.00
_cell.angle_gamma   90.00
#
_symmetry.space_group_name_H-M   'P 1'
#
loop_
_entity.id
_entity.type
_entity.pdbx_description
1 polymer ?
#
loop_
_entity_poly.entity_id
_entity_poly.type
_entity_poly.pdbx_seq_one_letter_code
_entity_poly.pdbx_strand_id
1 'polypeptide(L)'
;MTITDETLVRLRSAAAAGDAQAALRVGRLLCLTAADPTEPGDGEPTWPEEPWLRAAVAAHPDDVEALALLTGRLAQQISYWEACLDMNPDVMKWYGEDEGTVERRHIEAEKLYARIRAAGPTRHAGAGLDELAVLLGVGDKPVAECAYSFYVMEDEAWSGSVRHSATIVASDAAEIRWACDKWFTLSQGGIGGEPTLTAYADGAEVGSVGLGPHLADGGVDWDAVAVPGLSGSRLPAGLPVPGRGLHYGFAGGAE
;
A
#
# COMPACT_ATOMS: atom_id res chain seq x y z
N MET A 1 14.77 -2.96 11.64
CA MET A 1 15.71 -2.27 10.73
C MET A 1 15.21 -0.85 10.61
N THR A 2 16.03 0.17 10.86
CA THR A 2 15.62 1.57 10.64
C THR A 2 15.66 1.87 9.14
N ILE A 3 14.59 2.43 8.58
CA ILE A 3 14.54 2.85 7.18
C ILE A 3 14.84 4.34 7.14
N THR A 4 15.98 4.68 6.54
CA THR A 4 16.48 6.06 6.40
C THR A 4 16.54 6.46 4.93
N ASP A 5 16.70 7.75 4.65
CA ASP A 5 16.90 8.23 3.27
C ASP A 5 18.15 7.62 2.63
N GLU A 6 19.24 7.47 3.38
CA GLU A 6 20.44 6.76 2.93
C GLU A 6 20.16 5.29 2.57
N THR A 7 19.29 4.63 3.34
CA THR A 7 18.86 3.26 3.06
C THR A 7 18.11 3.19 1.74
N LEU A 8 17.19 4.13 1.49
CA LEU A 8 16.43 4.20 0.24
C LEU A 8 17.34 4.52 -0.95
N VAL A 9 18.27 5.47 -0.82
CA VAL A 9 19.26 5.82 -1.87
C VAL A 9 20.11 4.62 -2.24
N ARG A 10 20.61 3.87 -1.26
CA ARG A 10 21.40 2.65 -1.49
C ARG A 10 20.57 1.58 -2.21
N LEU A 11 19.34 1.35 -1.76
CA LEU A 11 18.44 0.38 -2.39
C LEU A 11 18.13 0.77 -3.84
N ARG A 12 17.82 2.04 -4.12
CA ARG A 12 17.58 2.54 -5.49
C ARG A 12 18.80 2.37 -6.38
N SER A 13 19.99 2.65 -5.87
CA SER A 13 21.23 2.50 -6.61
C SER A 13 21.51 1.02 -6.96
N ALA A 14 21.31 0.11 -6.01
CA ALA A 14 21.44 -1.32 -6.25
C ALA A 14 20.38 -1.84 -7.25
N ALA A 15 19.12 -1.41 -7.09
CA ALA A 15 18.04 -1.75 -8.00
C ALA A 15 18.29 -1.26 -9.43
N ALA A 16 18.77 -0.02 -9.58
CA ALA A 16 19.18 0.54 -10.88
C ALA A 16 20.38 -0.20 -11.51
N ALA A 17 21.22 -0.82 -10.69
CA ALA A 17 22.30 -1.72 -11.14
C ALA A 17 21.82 -3.14 -11.48
N GLY A 18 20.51 -3.43 -11.38
CA GLY A 18 19.90 -4.71 -11.74
C GLY A 18 19.70 -5.68 -10.58
N ASP A 19 19.89 -5.25 -9.31
CA ASP A 19 19.57 -6.09 -8.15
C ASP A 19 18.06 -6.21 -7.96
N ALA A 20 17.53 -7.39 -8.24
CA ALA A 20 16.10 -7.70 -8.16
C ALA A 20 15.54 -7.62 -6.74
N GLN A 21 16.30 -8.01 -5.72
CA GLN A 21 15.88 -7.94 -4.33
C GLN A 21 15.88 -6.50 -3.83
N ALA A 22 16.84 -5.69 -4.28
CA ALA A 22 16.80 -4.26 -4.04
C ALA A 22 15.58 -3.63 -4.72
N ALA A 23 15.27 -3.98 -5.98
CA ALA A 23 14.09 -3.49 -6.69
C ALA A 23 12.79 -3.87 -5.96
N LEU A 24 12.66 -5.13 -5.50
CA LEU A 24 11.54 -5.58 -4.68
C LEU A 24 11.41 -4.74 -3.41
N ARG A 25 12.53 -4.51 -2.70
CA ARG A 25 12.52 -3.75 -1.44
C ARG A 25 12.16 -2.28 -1.66
N VAL A 26 12.66 -1.64 -2.73
CA VAL A 26 12.26 -0.28 -3.11
C VAL A 26 10.77 -0.24 -3.42
N GLY A 27 10.29 -1.13 -4.30
CA GLY A 27 8.88 -1.21 -4.67
C GLY A 27 7.98 -1.39 -3.45
N ARG A 28 8.32 -2.32 -2.54
CA ARG A 28 7.57 -2.56 -1.30
C ARG A 28 7.46 -1.32 -0.40
N LEU A 29 8.52 -0.52 -0.29
CA LEU A 29 8.48 0.72 0.48
C LEU A 29 7.64 1.78 -0.23
N LEU A 30 7.82 1.94 -1.54
CA LEU A 30 7.07 2.91 -2.33
C LEU A 30 5.57 2.59 -2.43
N CYS A 31 5.16 1.31 -2.26
CA CYS A 31 3.74 0.96 -2.08
C CYS A 31 3.10 1.70 -0.91
N LEU A 32 3.87 2.09 0.11
CA LEU A 32 3.38 2.74 1.34
C LEU A 32 3.35 4.27 1.23
N THR A 33 3.69 4.84 0.07
CA THR A 33 3.76 6.28 -0.15
C THR A 33 2.76 6.71 -1.22
N ALA A 34 2.17 7.90 -1.06
CA ALA A 34 1.27 8.48 -2.05
C ALA A 34 2.02 8.80 -3.36
N ALA A 35 3.15 9.49 -3.23
CA ALA A 35 4.02 9.87 -4.34
C ALA A 35 5.46 9.48 -4.05
N ASP A 36 6.33 9.57 -5.07
CA ASP A 36 7.77 9.36 -4.87
C ASP A 36 8.28 10.39 -3.83
N PRO A 37 8.84 9.96 -2.68
CA PRO A 37 9.33 10.88 -1.66
C PRO A 37 10.49 11.79 -2.11
N THR A 38 11.07 11.54 -3.28
CA THR A 38 12.16 12.33 -3.87
C THR A 38 11.68 13.35 -4.90
N GLU A 39 10.41 13.32 -5.27
CA GLU A 39 9.79 14.25 -6.21
C GLU A 39 8.76 15.12 -5.47
N PRO A 40 8.58 16.39 -5.87
CA PRO A 40 7.49 17.19 -5.35
C PRO A 40 6.15 16.58 -5.81
N GLY A 41 5.35 16.11 -4.87
CA GLY A 41 3.98 15.64 -5.10
C GLY A 41 2.94 16.59 -4.50
N ASP A 42 1.71 16.51 -5.00
CA ASP A 42 0.53 17.21 -4.47
C ASP A 42 -0.34 16.33 -3.56
N GLY A 43 0.10 15.09 -3.31
CA GLY A 43 -0.62 14.11 -2.50
C GLY A 43 -1.46 13.12 -3.32
N GLU A 44 -1.56 13.28 -4.64
CA GLU A 44 -2.20 12.29 -5.50
C GLU A 44 -1.34 11.02 -5.67
N PRO A 45 -1.95 9.82 -5.80
CA PRO A 45 -1.21 8.59 -6.04
C PRO A 45 -0.47 8.62 -7.39
N THR A 46 0.87 8.56 -7.38
CA THR A 46 1.70 8.52 -8.61
C THR A 46 2.25 7.13 -8.94
N TRP A 47 1.88 6.12 -8.15
CA TRP A 47 2.30 4.72 -8.31
C TRP A 47 3.83 4.53 -8.46
N PRO A 48 4.66 5.21 -7.62
CA PRO A 48 6.11 5.26 -7.79
C PRO A 48 6.79 3.88 -7.66
N GLU A 49 6.11 2.90 -7.08
CA GLU A 49 6.59 1.54 -6.92
C GLU A 49 6.60 0.71 -8.20
N GLU A 50 5.71 1.00 -9.16
CA GLU A 50 5.39 0.08 -10.25
C GLU A 50 6.62 -0.32 -11.09
N PRO A 51 7.50 0.62 -11.52
CA PRO A 51 8.68 0.26 -12.29
C PRO A 51 9.61 -0.72 -11.55
N TRP A 52 9.73 -0.58 -10.23
CA TRP A 52 10.59 -1.42 -9.40
C TRP A 52 10.00 -2.81 -9.18
N LEU A 53 8.69 -2.90 -8.95
CA LEU A 53 8.00 -4.19 -8.82
C LEU A 53 8.03 -4.96 -10.14
N ARG A 54 7.85 -4.28 -11.27
CA ARG A 54 7.98 -4.89 -12.61
C ARG A 54 9.41 -5.40 -12.84
N ALA A 55 10.44 -4.64 -12.48
CA ALA A 55 11.82 -5.08 -12.58
C ALA A 55 12.10 -6.32 -11.71
N ALA A 56 11.57 -6.36 -10.48
CA ALA A 56 11.68 -7.52 -9.59
C ALA A 56 11.02 -8.77 -10.18
N VAL A 57 9.77 -8.66 -10.67
CA VAL A 57 9.04 -9.77 -11.30
C VAL A 57 9.72 -10.24 -12.59
N ALA A 58 10.31 -9.32 -13.38
CA ALA A 58 11.02 -9.69 -14.60
C ALA A 58 12.30 -10.50 -14.29
N ALA A 59 13.03 -10.12 -13.24
CA ALA A 59 14.26 -10.81 -12.83
C ALA A 59 13.97 -12.15 -12.12
N HIS A 60 12.89 -12.22 -11.34
CA HIS A 60 12.47 -13.42 -10.62
C HIS A 60 10.97 -13.69 -10.85
N PRO A 61 10.61 -14.35 -11.97
CA PRO A 61 9.22 -14.58 -12.35
C PRO A 61 8.38 -15.38 -11.33
N ASP A 62 9.00 -16.20 -10.50
CA ASP A 62 8.28 -17.05 -9.54
C ASP A 62 8.38 -16.54 -8.09
N ASP A 63 8.91 -15.33 -7.89
CA ASP A 63 8.93 -14.67 -6.58
C ASP A 63 7.51 -14.25 -6.16
N VAL A 64 6.91 -15.03 -5.27
CA VAL A 64 5.53 -14.83 -4.80
C VAL A 64 5.33 -13.48 -4.11
N GLU A 65 6.34 -12.94 -3.41
CA GLU A 65 6.21 -11.63 -2.76
C GLU A 65 6.19 -10.52 -3.81
N ALA A 66 7.08 -10.57 -4.80
CA ALA A 66 7.10 -9.62 -5.92
C ALA A 66 5.80 -9.67 -6.73
N LEU A 67 5.31 -10.88 -7.02
CA LEU A 67 4.03 -11.07 -7.70
C LEU A 67 2.87 -10.53 -6.87
N ALA A 68 2.81 -10.81 -5.56
CA ALA A 68 1.73 -10.35 -4.69
C ALA A 68 1.69 -8.82 -4.58
N LEU A 69 2.84 -8.17 -4.40
CA LEU A 69 2.96 -6.71 -4.39
C LEU A 69 2.49 -6.09 -5.70
N LEU A 70 2.97 -6.57 -6.84
CA LEU A 70 2.55 -6.03 -8.14
C LEU A 70 1.05 -6.26 -8.38
N THR A 71 0.54 -7.46 -8.08
CA THR A 71 -0.88 -7.78 -8.27
C THR A 71 -1.78 -6.92 -7.39
N GLY A 72 -1.43 -6.76 -6.11
CA GLY A 72 -2.18 -5.92 -5.17
C GLY A 72 -2.21 -4.45 -5.58
N ARG A 73 -1.09 -3.92 -6.08
CA ARG A 73 -1.03 -2.55 -6.59
C ARG A 73 -1.81 -2.38 -7.88
N LEU A 74 -1.77 -3.35 -8.80
CA LEU A 74 -2.64 -3.32 -9.98
C LEU A 74 -4.13 -3.35 -9.60
N ALA A 75 -4.52 -4.13 -8.60
CA ALA A 75 -5.90 -4.13 -8.11
C ALA A 75 -6.34 -2.75 -7.56
N GLN A 76 -5.46 -2.06 -6.82
CA GLN A 76 -5.73 -0.69 -6.35
C GLN A 76 -5.81 0.31 -7.51
N GLN A 77 -4.89 0.22 -8.48
CA GLN A 77 -4.91 1.07 -9.67
C GLN A 77 -6.18 0.87 -10.50
N ILE A 78 -6.61 -0.38 -10.69
CA ILE A 78 -7.87 -0.72 -11.36
C ILE A 78 -9.03 -0.03 -10.65
N SER A 79 -9.18 -0.23 -9.34
CA SER A 79 -10.26 0.38 -8.56
C SER A 79 -10.24 1.90 -8.62
N TYR A 80 -9.04 2.52 -8.55
CA TYR A 80 -8.87 3.97 -8.70
C TYR A 80 -9.36 4.46 -10.07
N TRP A 81 -8.91 3.83 -11.15
CA TRP A 81 -9.27 4.24 -12.51
C TRP A 81 -10.74 3.98 -12.84
N GLU A 82 -11.32 2.89 -12.35
CA GLU A 82 -12.76 2.61 -12.44
C GLU A 82 -13.57 3.71 -11.74
N ALA A 83 -13.17 4.11 -10.53
CA ALA A 83 -13.82 5.22 -9.83
C ALA A 83 -13.67 6.57 -10.59
N CYS A 84 -12.49 6.83 -11.17
CA CYS A 84 -12.29 8.02 -12.01
C CYS A 84 -13.18 7.99 -13.26
N LEU A 85 -13.34 6.83 -13.92
CA LEU A 85 -14.23 6.67 -15.06
C LEU A 85 -15.69 6.93 -14.70
N ASP A 86 -16.14 6.40 -13.55
CA ASP A 86 -17.52 6.60 -13.08
C ASP A 86 -17.82 8.07 -12.77
N MET A 87 -16.84 8.81 -12.22
CA MET A 87 -17.00 10.23 -11.87
C MET A 87 -16.85 11.16 -13.08
N ASN A 88 -15.80 10.98 -13.88
CA ASN A 88 -15.50 11.82 -15.03
C ASN A 88 -14.61 11.07 -16.06
N PRO A 89 -15.21 10.50 -17.12
CA PRO A 89 -14.49 9.74 -18.15
C PRO A 89 -13.35 10.49 -18.86
N ASP A 90 -13.38 11.83 -18.86
CA ASP A 90 -12.34 12.63 -19.52
C ASP A 90 -11.06 12.79 -18.68
N VAL A 91 -11.10 12.47 -17.37
CA VAL A 91 -9.94 12.58 -16.46
C VAL A 91 -8.80 11.66 -16.89
N MET A 92 -9.09 10.43 -17.36
CA MET A 92 -8.04 9.49 -17.77
C MET A 92 -7.14 10.08 -18.87
N LYS A 93 -7.70 10.87 -19.79
CA LYS A 93 -6.94 11.52 -20.88
C LYS A 93 -5.87 12.48 -20.36
N TRP A 94 -6.11 13.12 -19.22
CA TRP A 94 -5.13 14.03 -18.60
C TRP A 94 -3.91 13.30 -18.07
N TYR A 95 -4.07 12.03 -17.70
CA TYR A 95 -2.99 11.14 -17.28
C TYR A 95 -2.45 10.28 -18.44
N GLY A 96 -2.92 10.51 -19.67
CA GLY A 96 -2.50 9.74 -20.85
C GLY A 96 -3.05 8.31 -20.90
N GLU A 97 -4.05 8.01 -20.07
CA GLU A 97 -4.68 6.70 -19.95
C GLU A 97 -6.02 6.66 -20.72
N ASP A 98 -6.50 5.46 -21.02
CA ASP A 98 -7.74 5.19 -21.77
C ASP A 98 -8.55 4.02 -21.19
N GLU A 99 -9.78 3.77 -21.64
CA GLU A 99 -10.58 2.61 -21.19
C GLU A 99 -9.83 1.27 -21.38
N GLY A 100 -9.04 1.15 -22.45
CA GLY A 100 -8.20 -0.02 -22.70
C GLY A 100 -7.10 -0.23 -21.67
N THR A 101 -6.80 0.77 -20.85
CA THR A 101 -5.81 0.73 -19.78
C THR A 101 -6.27 -0.12 -18.62
N VAL A 102 -7.52 0.08 -18.19
CA VAL A 102 -8.13 -0.70 -17.10
C VAL A 102 -8.19 -2.16 -17.51
N GLU A 103 -8.63 -2.45 -18.73
CA GLU A 103 -8.68 -3.81 -19.29
C GLU A 103 -7.28 -4.47 -19.34
N ARG A 104 -6.24 -3.74 -19.80
CA ARG A 104 -4.86 -4.26 -19.81
C ARG A 104 -4.38 -4.62 -18.40
N ARG A 105 -4.71 -3.79 -17.41
CA ARG A 105 -4.33 -4.00 -16.01
C ARG A 105 -5.09 -5.19 -15.40
N HIS A 106 -6.38 -5.35 -15.70
CA HIS A 106 -7.16 -6.55 -15.33
C HIS A 106 -6.50 -7.82 -15.86
N ILE A 107 -6.26 -7.89 -17.18
CA ILE A 107 -5.62 -9.06 -17.82
C ILE A 107 -4.26 -9.37 -17.20
N GLU A 108 -3.47 -8.34 -16.87
CA GLU A 108 -2.18 -8.52 -16.20
C GLU A 108 -2.33 -9.04 -14.78
N ALA A 109 -3.19 -8.42 -13.97
CA ALA A 109 -3.41 -8.79 -12.58
C ALA A 109 -3.91 -10.24 -12.46
N GLU A 110 -4.84 -10.67 -13.33
CA GLU A 110 -5.30 -12.06 -13.38
C GLU A 110 -4.17 -13.05 -13.67
N LYS A 111 -3.29 -12.72 -14.63
CA LYS A 111 -2.13 -13.57 -14.97
C LYS A 111 -1.14 -13.67 -13.82
N LEU A 112 -0.87 -12.57 -13.13
CA LEU A 112 0.01 -12.56 -11.97
C LEU A 112 -0.61 -13.36 -10.81
N TYR A 113 -1.91 -13.18 -10.56
CA TYR A 113 -2.66 -13.94 -9.57
C TYR A 113 -2.62 -15.45 -9.84
N ALA A 114 -2.82 -15.87 -11.10
CA ALA A 114 -2.71 -17.27 -11.50
C ALA A 114 -1.30 -17.84 -11.24
N ARG A 115 -0.25 -17.03 -11.48
CA ARG A 115 1.14 -17.42 -11.18
C ARG A 115 1.37 -17.58 -9.67
N ILE A 116 0.84 -16.69 -8.84
CA ILE A 116 0.91 -16.81 -7.37
C ILE A 116 0.28 -18.14 -6.92
N ARG A 117 -0.91 -18.47 -7.44
CA ARG A 117 -1.60 -19.72 -7.10
C ARG A 117 -0.82 -20.95 -7.58
N ALA A 118 -0.22 -20.90 -8.77
CA ALA A 118 0.59 -21.99 -9.31
C ALA A 118 1.90 -22.23 -8.54
N ALA A 119 2.54 -21.16 -8.05
CA ALA A 119 3.77 -21.25 -7.26
C ALA A 119 3.55 -21.86 -5.86
N GLY A 120 2.29 -21.94 -5.39
CA GLY A 120 1.96 -22.46 -4.08
C GLY A 120 2.19 -21.40 -2.99
N PRO A 121 1.21 -20.53 -2.73
CA PRO A 121 1.39 -19.44 -1.78
C PRO A 121 1.66 -19.97 -0.37
N THR A 122 2.34 -19.17 0.44
CA THR A 122 2.63 -19.56 1.83
C THR A 122 1.34 -19.87 2.59
N ARG A 123 1.41 -20.79 3.55
CA ARG A 123 0.24 -21.27 4.31
C ARG A 123 -0.60 -20.15 4.94
N HIS A 124 0.03 -19.01 5.25
CA HIS A 124 -0.62 -17.87 5.89
C HIS A 124 -1.24 -16.88 4.90
N ALA A 125 -0.95 -16.93 3.59
CA ALA A 125 -1.44 -15.95 2.61
C ALA A 125 -2.87 -16.21 2.10
N GLY A 126 -3.46 -17.37 2.42
CA GLY A 126 -4.72 -17.85 1.83
C GLY A 126 -5.86 -16.84 1.87
N ALA A 127 -6.21 -16.35 3.06
CA ALA A 127 -7.33 -15.42 3.22
C ALA A 127 -7.12 -14.09 2.46
N GLY A 128 -5.88 -13.61 2.41
CA GLY A 128 -5.55 -12.39 1.67
C GLY A 128 -5.61 -12.59 0.16
N LEU A 129 -5.22 -13.78 -0.32
CA LEU A 129 -5.35 -14.13 -1.74
C LEU A 129 -6.81 -14.39 -2.15
N ASP A 130 -7.64 -14.89 -1.25
CA ASP A 130 -9.08 -15.06 -1.51
C ASP A 130 -9.76 -13.68 -1.62
N GLU A 131 -9.44 -12.74 -0.72
CA GLU A 131 -9.90 -11.36 -0.81
C GLU A 131 -9.39 -10.67 -2.10
N LEU A 132 -8.12 -10.89 -2.47
CA LEU A 132 -7.57 -10.38 -3.73
C LEU A 132 -8.31 -10.94 -4.95
N ALA A 133 -8.72 -12.20 -4.91
CA ALA A 133 -9.50 -12.82 -5.97
C ALA A 133 -10.84 -12.13 -6.20
N VAL A 134 -11.51 -11.72 -5.12
CA VAL A 134 -12.78 -10.98 -5.17
C VAL A 134 -12.59 -9.61 -5.78
N LEU A 135 -11.56 -8.88 -5.35
CA LEU A 135 -11.24 -7.55 -5.87
C LEU A 135 -10.95 -7.59 -7.37
N LEU A 136 -10.35 -8.67 -7.86
CA LEU A 136 -10.09 -8.90 -9.27
C LEU A 136 -11.28 -9.52 -10.03
N GLY A 137 -12.40 -9.81 -9.37
CA GLY A 137 -13.57 -10.44 -10.00
C GLY A 137 -13.37 -11.90 -10.43
N VAL A 138 -12.30 -12.56 -9.97
CA VAL A 138 -11.95 -13.96 -10.33
C VAL A 138 -12.28 -14.97 -9.23
N GLY A 139 -12.86 -14.54 -8.12
CA GLY A 139 -13.23 -15.39 -6.99
C GLY A 139 -14.52 -14.96 -6.31
N ASP A 140 -15.10 -15.89 -5.55
CA ASP A 140 -16.28 -15.64 -4.74
C ASP A 140 -15.92 -14.96 -3.42
N LYS A 141 -16.89 -14.22 -2.85
CA LYS A 141 -16.73 -13.54 -1.56
C LYS A 141 -16.28 -14.53 -0.47
N PRO A 142 -15.12 -14.31 0.19
CA PRO A 142 -14.65 -15.23 1.21
C PRO A 142 -15.56 -15.20 2.43
N VAL A 143 -15.65 -16.35 3.10
CA VAL A 143 -16.33 -16.50 4.40
C VAL A 143 -15.41 -16.10 5.56
N ALA A 144 -14.09 -15.98 5.30
CA ALA A 144 -13.06 -15.88 6.33
C ALA A 144 -13.00 -14.50 6.99
N GLU A 145 -12.95 -14.50 8.32
CA GLU A 145 -12.62 -13.33 9.12
C GLU A 145 -11.12 -13.01 9.00
N CYS A 146 -10.77 -11.73 9.10
CA CYS A 146 -9.39 -11.28 9.13
C CYS A 146 -8.65 -11.93 10.31
N ALA A 147 -7.58 -12.68 10.04
CA ALA A 147 -6.72 -13.29 11.07
C ALA A 147 -5.29 -12.72 11.02
N TYR A 148 -5.10 -11.59 10.34
CA TYR A 148 -3.79 -10.97 10.18
C TYR A 148 -3.52 -9.93 11.24
N SER A 149 -2.23 -9.72 11.49
CA SER A 149 -1.71 -8.64 12.30
C SER A 149 -1.05 -7.58 11.42
N PHE A 150 -1.45 -6.34 11.62
CA PHE A 150 -1.02 -5.19 10.82
C PHE A 150 -1.27 -3.88 11.57
N TYR A 151 -0.65 -2.82 11.08
CA TYR A 151 -0.91 -1.44 11.49
C TYR A 151 -1.73 -0.75 10.42
N VAL A 152 -2.54 0.21 10.85
CA VAL A 152 -3.25 1.14 9.99
C VAL A 152 -2.95 2.54 10.50
N MET A 153 -2.37 3.39 9.67
CA MET A 153 -2.41 4.84 9.88
C MET A 153 -3.59 5.40 9.09
N GLU A 154 -4.43 6.18 9.75
CA GLU A 154 -5.55 6.92 9.14
C GLU A 154 -5.36 8.41 9.43
N ASP A 155 -5.46 9.22 8.38
CA ASP A 155 -5.52 10.68 8.46
C ASP A 155 -6.77 11.12 7.68
N GLU A 156 -7.68 11.82 8.35
CA GLU A 156 -9.00 12.16 7.82
C GLU A 156 -9.30 13.65 8.00
N ALA A 157 -9.78 14.30 6.94
CA ALA A 157 -10.17 15.70 6.96
C ALA A 157 -11.48 15.92 6.21
N TRP A 158 -12.25 16.91 6.65
CA TRP A 158 -13.53 17.26 6.04
C TRP A 158 -13.42 18.56 5.25
N SER A 159 -13.89 18.53 4.00
CA SER A 159 -14.05 19.71 3.15
C SER A 159 -15.52 19.84 2.74
N GLY A 160 -16.27 20.66 3.48
CA GLY A 160 -17.72 20.79 3.28
C GLY A 160 -18.44 19.48 3.65
N SER A 161 -19.04 18.82 2.65
CA SER A 161 -19.73 17.53 2.80
C SER A 161 -18.90 16.33 2.36
N VAL A 162 -17.65 16.53 1.94
CA VAL A 162 -16.76 15.47 1.47
C VAL A 162 -15.74 15.16 2.56
N ARG A 163 -15.60 13.87 2.87
CA ARG A 163 -14.56 13.32 3.74
C ARG A 163 -13.40 12.87 2.87
N HIS A 164 -12.24 13.48 3.07
CA HIS A 164 -10.98 13.02 2.49
C HIS A 164 -10.27 12.14 3.51
N SER A 165 -9.75 11.00 3.06
CA SER A 165 -9.01 10.07 3.92
C SER A 165 -7.75 9.59 3.24
N ALA A 166 -6.68 9.46 4.02
CA ALA A 166 -5.48 8.75 3.64
C ALA A 166 -5.27 7.58 4.61
N THR A 167 -5.02 6.40 4.07
CA THR A 167 -4.76 5.20 4.84
C THR A 167 -3.43 4.58 4.44
N ILE A 168 -2.61 4.19 5.41
CA ILE A 168 -1.39 3.40 5.18
C ILE A 168 -1.46 2.12 6.00
N VAL A 169 -1.38 0.97 5.32
CA VAL A 169 -1.36 -0.34 5.97
C VAL A 169 -0.01 -1.01 5.78
N ALA A 170 0.60 -1.44 6.88
CA ALA A 170 1.83 -2.23 6.86
C ALA A 170 1.85 -3.24 8.02
N SER A 171 2.64 -4.31 7.91
CA SER A 171 2.80 -5.31 8.98
C SER A 171 4.17 -5.29 9.66
N ASP A 172 5.01 -4.30 9.32
CA ASP A 172 6.28 -4.03 9.98
C ASP A 172 6.30 -2.65 10.62
N ALA A 173 6.78 -2.58 11.86
CA ALA A 173 6.78 -1.34 12.65
C ALA A 173 7.74 -0.29 12.05
N ALA A 174 8.85 -0.70 11.43
CA ALA A 174 9.74 0.27 10.82
C ALA A 174 9.16 0.81 9.52
N GLU A 175 8.46 -0.03 8.75
CA GLU A 175 7.78 0.37 7.51
C GLU A 175 6.68 1.39 7.77
N ILE A 176 5.81 1.13 8.76
CA ILE A 176 4.72 2.07 9.06
C ILE A 176 5.25 3.41 9.59
N ARG A 177 6.27 3.39 10.46
CA ARG A 177 6.89 4.63 10.98
C ARG A 177 7.45 5.49 9.85
N TRP A 178 8.25 4.86 8.99
CA TRP A 178 8.86 5.53 7.85
C TRP A 178 7.79 6.08 6.88
N ALA A 179 6.74 5.31 6.59
CA ALA A 179 5.68 5.73 5.69
C ALA A 179 4.89 6.93 6.23
N CYS A 180 4.58 6.92 7.53
CA CYS A 180 3.98 8.05 8.23
C CYS A 180 4.84 9.32 8.13
N ASP A 181 6.15 9.23 8.37
CA ASP A 181 7.05 10.39 8.22
C ASP A 181 7.02 10.95 6.80
N LYS A 182 6.98 10.09 5.77
CA LYS A 182 6.86 10.53 4.37
C LYS A 182 5.52 11.17 4.08
N TRP A 183 4.43 10.63 4.62
CA TRP A 183 3.10 11.22 4.47
C TRP A 183 3.02 12.64 5.04
N PHE A 184 3.50 12.84 6.27
CA PHE A 184 3.46 14.17 6.91
C PHE A 184 4.43 15.17 6.27
N THR A 185 5.50 14.70 5.65
CA THR A 185 6.41 15.56 4.87
C THR A 185 5.76 16.07 3.58
N LEU A 186 5.04 15.21 2.83
CA LEU A 186 4.44 15.55 1.53
C LEU A 186 3.40 16.68 1.61
N SER A 187 2.74 16.83 2.75
CA SER A 187 1.55 17.67 2.92
C SER A 187 1.71 18.78 3.97
N GLN A 188 2.95 19.07 4.43
CA GLN A 188 3.22 19.99 5.55
C GLN A 188 2.37 19.68 6.81
N GLY A 189 2.16 18.39 7.10
CA GLY A 189 1.42 17.94 8.30
C GLY A 189 0.24 17.00 8.07
N GLY A 190 0.09 16.40 6.88
CA GLY A 190 -1.04 15.52 6.54
C GLY A 190 -2.14 16.26 5.79
N ILE A 191 -3.32 15.65 5.68
CA ILE A 191 -4.51 16.36 5.17
C ILE A 191 -5.12 17.32 6.20
N GLY A 192 -4.48 17.45 7.37
CA GLY A 192 -4.85 18.40 8.44
C GLY A 192 -5.83 17.84 9.46
N GLY A 193 -6.03 16.51 9.49
CA GLY A 193 -6.86 15.80 10.45
C GLY A 193 -6.20 15.55 11.82
N GLU A 194 -6.82 14.66 12.60
CA GLU A 194 -6.19 14.05 13.78
C GLU A 194 -5.67 12.64 13.41
N PRO A 195 -4.45 12.53 12.85
CA PRO A 195 -3.96 11.27 12.36
C PRO A 195 -3.81 10.26 13.49
N THR A 196 -4.19 9.01 13.24
CA THR A 196 -4.24 7.94 14.22
C THR A 196 -3.51 6.71 13.69
N LEU A 197 -2.71 6.06 14.54
CA LEU A 197 -2.07 4.78 14.26
C LEU A 197 -2.71 3.69 15.12
N THR A 198 -3.39 2.76 14.46
CA THR A 198 -4.09 1.64 15.09
C THR A 198 -3.37 0.33 14.78
N ALA A 199 -3.18 -0.51 15.79
CA ALA A 199 -2.59 -1.84 15.68
C ALA A 199 -3.66 -2.92 15.79
N TYR A 200 -3.65 -3.86 14.85
CA TYR A 200 -4.50 -5.03 14.83
C TYR A 200 -3.63 -6.27 15.02
N ALA A 201 -3.98 -7.14 15.97
CA ALA A 201 -3.37 -8.45 16.13
C ALA A 201 -4.41 -9.55 15.93
N ASP A 202 -4.11 -10.49 15.04
CA ASP A 202 -5.02 -11.58 14.65
C ASP A 202 -6.44 -11.06 14.31
N GLY A 203 -6.50 -9.92 13.61
CA GLY A 203 -7.74 -9.24 13.19
C GLY A 203 -8.44 -8.40 14.25
N ALA A 204 -8.04 -8.45 15.52
CA ALA A 204 -8.61 -7.66 16.60
C ALA A 204 -7.78 -6.40 16.86
N GLU A 205 -8.44 -5.27 17.11
CA GLU A 205 -7.74 -4.06 17.54
C GLU A 205 -7.12 -4.28 18.93
N VAL A 206 -5.81 -4.02 19.05
CA VAL A 206 -5.07 -4.18 20.31
C VAL A 206 -4.57 -2.85 20.88
N GLY A 207 -4.67 -1.77 20.11
CA GLY A 207 -4.33 -0.43 20.59
C GLY A 207 -4.38 0.60 19.47
N SER A 208 -4.56 1.85 19.87
CA SER A 208 -4.58 2.99 18.98
C SER A 208 -3.88 4.19 19.64
N VAL A 209 -3.15 4.96 18.85
CA VAL A 209 -2.43 6.16 19.31
C VAL A 209 -2.68 7.32 18.35
N GLY A 210 -3.14 8.45 18.88
CA GLY A 210 -3.24 9.69 18.12
C GLY A 210 -1.83 10.26 17.88
N LEU A 211 -1.47 10.50 16.63
CA LEU A 211 -0.15 10.98 16.23
C LEU A 211 -0.03 12.51 16.30
N GLY A 212 -1.15 13.24 16.23
CA GLY A 212 -1.19 14.71 16.24
C GLY A 212 -0.33 15.37 17.34
N PRO A 213 -0.44 14.96 18.63
CA PRO A 213 0.39 15.49 19.71
C PRO A 213 1.89 15.22 19.60
N HIS A 214 2.28 14.32 18.71
CA HIS A 214 3.67 13.87 18.51
C HIS A 214 4.28 14.41 17.20
N LEU A 215 3.55 15.23 16.45
CA LEU A 215 4.06 15.87 15.24
C LEU A 215 4.96 17.07 15.60
N ALA A 216 6.20 17.04 15.12
CA ALA A 216 7.17 18.11 15.26
C ALA A 216 8.02 18.22 13.98
N ASP A 217 8.29 19.45 13.53
CA ASP A 217 9.20 19.76 12.42
C ASP A 217 8.99 18.93 11.13
N GLY A 218 7.73 18.58 10.80
CA GLY A 218 7.38 17.84 9.59
C GLY A 218 7.48 16.31 9.69
N GLY A 219 7.66 15.76 10.89
CA GLY A 219 7.65 14.31 11.15
C GLY A 219 7.07 13.96 12.52
N VAL A 220 7.06 12.67 12.86
CA VAL A 220 6.59 12.16 14.16
C VAL A 220 7.79 11.92 15.09
N ASP A 221 7.71 12.39 16.34
CA ASP A 221 8.64 11.98 17.39
C ASP A 221 8.35 10.54 17.84
N TRP A 222 8.90 9.56 17.11
CA TRP A 222 8.69 8.14 17.37
C TRP A 222 9.26 7.64 18.70
N ASP A 223 10.16 8.40 19.35
CA ASP A 223 10.65 8.05 20.68
C ASP A 223 9.59 8.36 21.76
N ALA A 224 8.68 9.30 21.49
CA ALA A 224 7.54 9.62 22.34
C ALA A 224 6.27 8.79 22.03
N VAL A 225 6.26 8.02 20.93
CA VAL A 225 5.10 7.20 20.50
C VAL A 225 5.28 5.73 20.89
N ALA A 226 4.41 5.25 21.78
CA ALA A 226 4.36 3.84 22.14
C ALA A 226 3.63 3.00 21.08
N VAL A 227 4.32 2.68 19.97
CA VAL A 227 3.75 1.83 18.91
C VAL A 227 3.50 0.41 19.46
N PRO A 228 2.24 -0.08 19.47
CA PRO A 228 1.93 -1.41 19.99
C PRO A 228 2.66 -2.51 19.21
N GLY A 229 3.14 -3.55 19.90
CA GLY A 229 3.73 -4.70 19.20
C GLY A 229 2.67 -5.57 18.53
N LEU A 230 2.97 -6.11 17.35
CA LEU A 230 2.12 -7.11 16.71
C LEU A 230 2.50 -8.53 17.17
N SER A 231 1.53 -9.28 17.70
CA SER A 231 1.58 -10.74 17.83
C SER A 231 0.95 -11.41 16.60
N GLY A 232 1.06 -12.73 16.46
CA GLY A 232 0.28 -13.47 15.45
C GLY A 232 0.86 -13.44 14.03
N SER A 233 0.03 -13.79 13.05
CA SER A 233 0.45 -13.89 11.64
C SER A 233 0.39 -12.52 10.96
N ARG A 234 1.53 -12.01 10.50
CA ARG A 234 1.60 -10.72 9.80
C ARG A 234 0.84 -10.75 8.47
N LEU A 235 0.17 -9.65 8.13
CA LEU A 235 -0.35 -9.42 6.79
C LEU A 235 0.80 -9.51 5.75
N PRO A 236 0.75 -10.41 4.76
CA PRO A 236 1.75 -10.46 3.70
C PRO A 236 1.73 -9.19 2.86
N ALA A 237 2.92 -8.70 2.48
CA ALA A 237 3.06 -7.50 1.67
C ALA A 237 2.34 -7.68 0.32
N GLY A 238 1.60 -6.64 -0.10
CA GLY A 238 0.81 -6.65 -1.33
C GLY A 238 -0.58 -7.28 -1.23
N LEU A 239 -0.94 -7.94 -0.13
CA LEU A 239 -2.27 -8.52 0.02
C LEU A 239 -3.27 -7.55 0.65
N PRO A 240 -4.55 -7.63 0.26
CA PRO A 240 -5.65 -6.97 0.95
C PRO A 240 -5.90 -7.58 2.33
N VAL A 241 -6.55 -6.79 3.18
CA VAL A 241 -6.99 -7.19 4.50
C VAL A 241 -8.42 -7.74 4.40
N PRO A 242 -8.64 -9.06 4.63
CA PRO A 242 -9.93 -9.69 4.39
C PRO A 242 -11.08 -9.03 5.14
N GLY A 243 -12.16 -8.72 4.42
CA GLY A 243 -13.39 -8.17 4.98
C GLY A 243 -13.30 -6.75 5.56
N ARG A 244 -12.19 -6.03 5.36
CA ARG A 244 -12.00 -4.67 5.90
C ARG A 244 -11.96 -3.56 4.84
N GLY A 245 -11.91 -3.90 3.55
CA GLY A 245 -11.74 -2.90 2.48
C GLY A 245 -10.40 -2.16 2.54
N LEU A 246 -9.41 -2.76 3.22
CA LEU A 246 -8.07 -2.20 3.39
C LEU A 246 -7.07 -3.02 2.59
N HIS A 247 -5.96 -2.39 2.19
CA HIS A 247 -4.91 -3.05 1.44
C HIS A 247 -3.54 -2.68 1.99
N TYR A 248 -2.60 -3.63 2.01
CA TYR A 248 -1.19 -3.28 2.23
C TYR A 248 -0.77 -2.18 1.24
N GLY A 249 -0.19 -1.09 1.76
CA GLY A 249 0.12 0.09 0.96
C GLY A 249 -0.57 1.37 1.43
N PHE A 250 -0.31 2.45 0.71
CA PHE A 250 -1.05 3.71 0.77
C PHE A 250 -2.30 3.63 -0.10
N ALA A 251 -3.41 4.15 0.42
CA ALA A 251 -4.64 4.43 -0.31
C ALA A 251 -5.17 5.81 0.07
N GLY A 252 -5.60 6.59 -0.92
CA GLY A 252 -6.33 7.84 -0.73
C GLY A 252 -7.79 7.67 -1.14
N GLY A 253 -8.70 8.36 -0.45
CA GLY A 253 -10.14 8.30 -0.71
C GLY A 253 -10.83 9.64 -0.51
N ALA A 254 -11.97 9.81 -1.18
CA ALA A 254 -12.88 10.94 -0.99
C ALA A 254 -14.32 10.40 -1.07
N GLU A 255 -15.12 10.64 -0.02
CA GLU A 255 -16.50 10.14 0.15
C GLU A 255 -17.47 11.24 0.58
#